data_AF-A0A1G3YQS2-F1
#
_entry.id   AF-A0A1G3YQS2-F1
#
_cell.length_a   1.000
_cell.length_b   1.000
_cell.length_c   1.000
_cell.angle_alpha   90.00
_cell.angle_beta   90.00
_cell.angle_gamma   90.00
#
_symmetry.space_group_name_H-M   'P 1'
#
loop_
_entity.id
_entity.type
_entity.pdbx_description
1 polymer ?
#
loop_
_entity_poly.entity_id
_entity_poly.type
_entity_poly.pdbx_seq_one_letter_code
_entity_poly.pdbx_strand_id
1 'polypeptide(L)'
;MYRLSRTAIAAAIFAMAFPAAHAFGARETASPAAESVDWTVGIASLSRTDDSPSLAVLADLVGGRLARSVSEVGSRERTEEELAIMLKARSTEKLRLAGKNLSAKRAARDALFFQGYPGWKYGKELSKADGSVAAAVKELSAIREKPPAFLAASKIALSKDNEDGRFLPVVAEGKESEICSAKKLDVLLYGSIEPFYGRHLVSLSLYDDGLGSVVFRDESVFSPENREEALNELVSRLKAFVSGLQPSAFRIAVVPEDAEIVVDGKYAGKGTAAVAERKPAEDIPIELNATGYESAAAKVSFRSGELLEIEAELKPILTTTLAVAALDPDGGSGEAVEAAGASVRVGALYAGAAPLSVQVPRGPLSYFSVKDERGRTGSVVAESLADASIGVTLLEPPSAGAKPVADARKSFYGAFGRFSVALPVAFFASGIADSYEKSLPEESVSYYPSMSTSAITARTVSTVAWITAGAFLADSAYRLVRYLSASSRRATALSHGK
;
A
#
# COMPACT_ATOMS: atom_id res chain seq x y z
N MET A 1 54.26 10.34 -34.22
CA MET A 1 54.71 10.07 -32.84
C MET A 1 53.53 10.31 -31.90
N TYR A 2 52.82 9.23 -31.59
CA TYR A 2 51.67 9.18 -30.69
C TYR A 2 52.11 8.39 -29.45
N ARG A 3 52.02 8.97 -28.25
CA ARG A 3 52.01 8.27 -26.97
C ARG A 3 51.20 9.09 -25.97
N LEU A 4 49.93 8.75 -25.83
CA LEU A 4 49.14 9.13 -24.66
C LEU A 4 49.35 8.04 -23.59
N SER A 5 49.95 8.44 -22.48
CA SER A 5 50.28 7.61 -21.33
C SER A 5 49.07 7.40 -20.41
N ARG A 6 49.03 6.20 -19.82
CA ARG A 6 47.96 5.58 -19.04
C ARG A 6 47.81 6.13 -17.60
N THR A 7 47.69 7.43 -17.39
CA THR A 7 47.65 8.01 -16.02
C THR A 7 46.49 8.97 -15.77
N ALA A 8 45.29 8.64 -16.22
CA ALA A 8 44.09 9.49 -15.99
C ALA A 8 42.80 8.71 -15.68
N ILE A 9 42.90 7.49 -15.11
CA ILE A 9 41.72 6.70 -14.66
C ILE A 9 41.95 6.15 -13.24
N ALA A 10 42.47 6.97 -12.34
CA ALA A 10 42.64 6.61 -10.92
C ALA A 10 42.19 7.70 -9.93
N ALA A 11 41.53 8.77 -10.40
CA ALA A 11 41.16 9.91 -9.56
C ALA A 11 39.66 10.24 -9.58
N ALA A 12 38.78 9.24 -9.76
CA ALA A 12 37.33 9.47 -9.85
C ALA A 12 36.47 8.42 -9.10
N ILE A 13 36.97 7.80 -8.03
CA ILE A 13 36.19 6.87 -7.17
C ILE A 13 36.27 7.19 -5.66
N PHE A 14 36.97 8.25 -5.22
CA PHE A 14 37.14 8.50 -3.77
C PHE A 14 36.63 9.88 -3.30
N ALA A 15 35.47 10.30 -3.80
CA ALA A 15 34.77 11.47 -3.27
C ALA A 15 33.25 11.32 -3.40
N MET A 16 32.67 10.42 -2.62
CA MET A 16 31.26 10.49 -2.27
C MET A 16 31.05 10.22 -0.78
N ALA A 17 30.58 11.28 -0.12
CA ALA A 17 29.61 11.29 0.96
C ALA A 17 29.92 10.50 2.25
N PHE A 18 30.40 11.23 3.27
CA PHE A 18 29.81 11.18 4.62
C PHE A 18 30.30 12.41 5.42
N PRO A 19 29.54 13.52 5.49
CA PRO A 19 29.72 14.47 6.56
C PRO A 19 28.99 13.94 7.81
N ALA A 20 29.76 13.55 8.81
CA ALA A 20 29.26 13.27 10.15
C ALA A 20 28.74 14.58 10.76
N ALA A 21 27.43 14.80 10.64
CA ALA A 21 26.72 15.82 11.41
C ALA A 21 26.66 15.36 12.88
N HIS A 22 27.60 15.80 13.71
CA HIS A 22 27.44 15.83 15.16
C HIS A 22 26.63 17.07 15.53
N ALA A 23 25.31 16.99 15.28
CA ALA A 23 24.36 17.88 15.92
C ALA A 23 24.11 17.37 17.34
N PHE A 24 24.72 18.03 18.33
CA PHE A 24 24.28 17.97 19.72
C PHE A 24 22.90 18.65 19.81
N GLY A 25 21.86 17.91 19.41
CA GLY A 25 20.49 18.27 19.74
C GLY A 25 20.30 18.09 21.22
N ALA A 26 19.94 19.16 21.92
CA ALA A 26 19.39 19.10 23.26
C ALA A 26 18.29 18.03 23.24
N ARG A 27 18.49 16.97 24.02
CA ARG A 27 17.49 15.91 24.18
C ARG A 27 16.30 16.58 24.86
N GLU A 28 15.32 17.00 24.07
CA GLU A 28 13.98 17.31 24.55
C GLU A 28 13.64 16.20 25.53
N THR A 29 13.47 16.59 26.79
CA THR A 29 13.08 15.64 27.83
C THR A 29 11.77 15.05 27.37
N ALA A 30 11.83 13.81 26.88
CA ALA A 30 10.68 13.10 26.37
C ALA A 30 9.52 13.31 27.35
N SER A 31 8.45 13.93 26.84
CA SER A 31 7.17 13.96 27.54
C SER A 31 6.88 12.53 27.98
N PRO A 32 6.45 12.29 29.23
CA PRO A 32 6.15 10.94 29.68
C PRO A 32 5.25 10.26 28.64
N ALA A 33 5.65 9.07 28.18
CA ALA A 33 4.90 8.34 27.17
C ALA A 33 3.44 8.26 27.63
N ALA A 34 2.55 8.85 26.83
CA ALA A 34 1.15 8.97 27.20
C ALA A 34 0.55 7.56 27.32
N GLU A 35 -0.06 7.29 28.47
CA GLU A 35 -0.65 5.99 28.76
C GLU A 35 -1.99 5.87 28.01
N SER A 36 -2.20 4.78 27.27
CA SER A 36 -3.50 4.42 26.70
C SER A 36 -4.31 3.69 27.77
N VAL A 37 -5.45 4.24 28.16
CA VAL A 37 -6.36 3.59 29.11
C VAL A 37 -7.62 3.18 28.37
N ASP A 38 -7.85 1.86 28.30
CA ASP A 38 -9.06 1.28 27.71
C ASP A 38 -10.30 1.88 28.39
N TRP A 39 -11.31 2.23 27.59
CA TRP A 39 -12.60 2.71 28.05
C TRP A 39 -13.55 1.52 28.16
N THR A 40 -13.81 1.10 29.40
CA THR A 40 -14.55 -0.12 29.71
C THR A 40 -16.05 0.18 29.79
N VAL A 41 -16.80 -0.39 28.85
CA VAL A 41 -18.26 -0.21 28.71
C VAL A 41 -18.98 -1.43 29.26
N GLY A 42 -19.81 -1.23 30.28
CA GLY A 42 -20.78 -2.23 30.72
C GLY A 42 -22.15 -1.99 30.07
N ILE A 43 -22.85 -3.07 29.72
CA ILE A 43 -24.19 -3.02 29.14
C ILE A 43 -25.11 -3.87 30.01
N ALA A 44 -26.17 -3.26 30.53
CA ALA A 44 -27.19 -3.93 31.31
C ALA A 44 -28.35 -4.43 30.44
N SER A 45 -29.02 -5.48 30.92
CA SER A 45 -30.31 -5.90 30.38
C SER A 45 -31.30 -4.74 30.50
N LEU A 46 -32.07 -4.52 29.43
CA LEU A 46 -33.13 -3.52 29.43
C LEU A 46 -34.21 -3.91 30.45
N SER A 47 -34.63 -2.96 31.28
CA SER A 47 -35.77 -3.14 32.15
C SER A 47 -37.04 -3.28 31.31
N ARG A 48 -38.01 -4.03 31.82
CA ARG A 48 -39.28 -4.31 31.14
C ARG A 48 -40.41 -3.93 32.08
N THR A 49 -41.45 -3.29 31.56
CA THR A 49 -42.66 -2.94 32.34
C THR A 49 -43.53 -4.15 32.64
N ASP A 50 -43.46 -5.20 31.81
CA ASP A 50 -44.13 -6.47 32.02
C ASP A 50 -43.21 -7.67 31.73
N ASP A 51 -43.63 -8.85 32.20
CA ASP A 51 -42.92 -10.12 31.98
C ASP A 51 -43.39 -10.86 30.73
N SER A 52 -43.91 -10.15 29.72
CA SER A 52 -44.32 -10.78 28.47
C SER A 52 -43.13 -11.46 27.77
N PRO A 53 -43.27 -12.72 27.33
CA PRO A 53 -42.21 -13.43 26.60
C PRO A 53 -41.78 -12.70 25.31
N SER A 54 -42.70 -12.02 24.63
CA SER A 54 -42.38 -11.26 23.41
C SER A 54 -41.53 -10.03 23.71
N LEU A 55 -41.80 -9.35 24.82
CA LEU A 55 -41.04 -8.19 25.26
C LEU A 55 -39.66 -8.58 25.78
N ALA A 56 -39.54 -9.76 26.41
CA ALA A 56 -38.25 -10.35 26.80
C ALA A 56 -37.33 -10.57 25.60
N VAL A 57 -37.84 -11.25 24.56
CA VAL A 57 -37.07 -11.51 23.33
C VAL A 57 -36.69 -10.21 22.63
N LEU A 58 -37.59 -9.23 22.60
CA LEU A 58 -37.30 -7.93 21.99
C LEU A 58 -36.22 -7.17 22.78
N ALA A 59 -36.27 -7.20 24.11
CA ALA A 59 -35.25 -6.59 24.98
C ALA A 59 -33.85 -7.18 24.70
N ASP A 60 -33.76 -8.51 24.61
CA ASP A 60 -32.50 -9.21 24.32
C ASP A 60 -31.97 -8.91 22.92
N LEU A 61 -32.86 -8.84 21.92
CA LEU A 61 -32.48 -8.48 20.54
C LEU A 61 -31.94 -7.06 20.45
N VAL A 62 -32.62 -6.10 21.09
CA VAL A 62 -32.17 -4.70 21.13
C VAL A 62 -30.85 -4.60 21.88
N GLY A 63 -30.73 -5.21 23.08
CA GLY A 63 -29.50 -5.23 23.87
C GLY A 63 -28.32 -5.82 23.10
N GLY A 64 -28.53 -6.95 22.39
CA GLY A 64 -27.52 -7.59 21.55
C GLY A 64 -27.07 -6.70 20.38
N ARG A 65 -28.00 -6.00 19.73
CA ARG A 65 -27.67 -5.06 18.66
C ARG A 65 -26.86 -3.87 19.17
N LEU A 66 -27.23 -3.31 20.33
CA LEU A 66 -26.51 -2.20 20.96
C LEU A 66 -25.09 -2.65 21.34
N ALA A 67 -24.93 -3.81 21.97
CA ALA A 67 -23.62 -4.33 22.35
C ALA A 67 -22.69 -4.56 21.15
N ARG A 68 -23.21 -5.19 20.09
CA ARG A 68 -22.45 -5.34 18.83
C ARG A 68 -22.05 -3.99 18.26
N SER A 69 -22.99 -3.05 18.22
CA SER A 69 -22.76 -1.70 17.68
C SER A 69 -21.69 -0.93 18.44
N VAL A 70 -21.67 -1.00 19.76
CA VAL A 70 -20.63 -0.38 20.60
C VAL A 70 -19.27 -1.04 20.36
N SER A 71 -19.24 -2.38 20.25
CA SER A 71 -17.99 -3.11 19.97
C SER A 71 -17.38 -2.77 18.61
N GLU A 72 -18.20 -2.48 17.60
CA GLU A 72 -17.77 -2.11 16.24
C GLU A 72 -17.07 -0.74 16.17
N VAL A 73 -17.33 0.16 17.14
CA VAL A 73 -16.72 1.50 17.13
C VAL A 73 -15.20 1.44 17.31
N GLY A 74 -14.72 0.50 18.13
CA GLY A 74 -13.30 0.17 18.36
C GLY A 74 -12.51 1.19 19.19
N SER A 75 -12.70 2.48 18.94
CA SER A 75 -12.00 3.57 19.63
C SER A 75 -12.87 4.81 19.83
N ARG A 76 -12.68 5.50 20.95
CA ARG A 76 -13.29 6.79 21.29
C ARG A 76 -12.21 7.88 21.29
N GLU A 77 -12.54 9.06 20.78
CA GLU A 77 -11.80 10.28 21.09
C GLU A 77 -12.47 11.00 22.27
N ARG A 78 -11.72 11.21 23.35
CA ARG A 78 -12.23 11.95 24.52
C ARG A 78 -12.18 13.45 24.25
N THR A 79 -13.20 14.15 24.76
CA THR A 79 -13.20 15.60 24.78
C THR A 79 -12.14 16.14 25.74
N GLU A 80 -11.73 17.40 25.58
CA GLU A 80 -10.75 18.03 26.48
C GLU A 80 -11.24 18.06 27.94
N GLU A 81 -12.55 18.24 28.15
CA GLU A 81 -13.19 18.22 29.47
C GLU A 81 -13.12 16.84 30.14
N GLU A 82 -13.48 15.79 29.39
CA GLU A 82 -13.37 14.40 29.85
C GLU A 82 -11.92 14.05 30.21
N LEU A 83 -10.96 14.50 29.39
CA LEU A 83 -9.55 14.27 29.60
C LEU A 83 -9.05 14.97 30.88
N ALA A 84 -9.44 16.22 31.11
CA ALA A 84 -9.07 16.99 32.30
C ALA A 84 -9.60 16.35 33.60
N ILE A 85 -10.83 15.87 33.58
CA ILE A 85 -11.47 15.20 34.73
C ILE A 85 -10.81 13.86 35.01
N MET A 86 -10.58 13.05 33.97
CA MET A 86 -9.87 11.78 34.07
C MET A 86 -8.44 11.96 34.59
N LEU A 87 -7.70 12.94 34.05
CA LEU A 87 -6.34 13.29 34.50
C LEU A 87 -6.34 13.60 35.99
N LYS A 88 -7.28 14.41 36.47
CA LYS A 88 -7.39 14.77 37.89
C LYS A 88 -7.72 13.56 38.77
N ALA A 89 -8.71 12.74 38.39
CA ALA A 89 -9.11 11.57 39.16
C ALA A 89 -7.98 10.53 39.25
N ARG A 90 -7.37 10.18 38.11
CA ARG A 90 -6.32 9.17 38.02
C ARG A 90 -5.01 9.63 38.65
N SER A 91 -4.64 10.91 38.51
CA SER A 91 -3.47 11.46 39.21
C SER A 91 -3.65 11.41 40.73
N THR A 92 -4.84 11.75 41.24
CA THR A 92 -5.17 11.65 42.66
C THR A 92 -5.07 10.21 43.17
N GLU A 93 -5.58 9.25 42.40
CA GLU A 93 -5.49 7.83 42.75
C GLU A 93 -4.04 7.32 42.75
N LYS A 94 -3.23 7.66 41.74
CA LYS A 94 -1.80 7.32 41.71
C LYS A 94 -1.06 7.92 42.91
N LEU A 95 -1.34 9.18 43.27
CA LEU A 95 -0.77 9.81 44.47
C LEU A 95 -1.19 9.10 45.76
N ARG A 96 -2.46 8.68 45.86
CA ARG A 96 -2.98 7.95 47.02
C ARG A 96 -2.31 6.58 47.16
N LEU A 97 -2.19 5.82 46.06
CA LEU A 97 -1.53 4.51 46.05
C LEU A 97 -0.03 4.62 46.38
N ALA A 98 0.67 5.59 45.79
CA ALA A 98 2.08 5.87 46.10
C ALA A 98 2.25 6.29 47.57
N GLY A 99 1.34 7.12 48.10
CA GLY A 99 1.31 7.49 49.51
C GLY A 99 1.10 6.28 50.44
N LYS A 100 0.18 5.37 50.07
CA LYS A 100 -0.06 4.12 50.81
C LYS A 100 1.18 3.20 50.76
N ASN A 101 1.82 3.08 49.61
CA ASN A 101 3.06 2.32 49.45
C ASN A 101 4.18 2.89 50.33
N LEU A 102 4.41 4.21 50.30
CA LEU A 102 5.39 4.88 51.16
C LEU A 102 5.10 4.64 52.65
N SER A 103 3.85 4.76 53.07
CA SER A 103 3.42 4.46 54.44
C SER A 103 3.74 3.01 54.82
N ALA A 104 3.42 2.04 53.95
CA ALA A 104 3.73 0.64 54.16
C ALA A 104 5.25 0.36 54.25
N LYS A 105 6.07 1.02 53.42
CA LYS A 105 7.53 0.89 53.48
C LYS A 105 8.12 1.49 54.77
N ARG A 106 7.58 2.62 55.24
CA ARG A 106 7.97 3.21 56.54
C ARG A 106 7.58 2.29 57.70
N ALA A 107 6.37 1.76 57.70
CA ALA A 107 5.92 0.82 58.71
C ALA A 107 6.80 -0.46 58.73
N ALA A 108 7.16 -0.99 57.56
CA ALA A 108 8.05 -2.14 57.45
C ALA A 108 9.47 -1.84 57.98
N ARG A 109 9.99 -0.64 57.72
CA ARG A 109 11.26 -0.16 58.29
C ARG A 109 11.18 -0.09 59.81
N ASP A 110 10.14 0.54 60.34
CA ASP A 110 9.98 0.74 61.78
C ASP A 110 9.74 -0.61 62.51
N ALA A 111 9.09 -1.57 61.85
CA ALA A 111 8.89 -2.92 62.36
C ALA A 111 10.23 -3.68 62.57
N LEU A 112 11.30 -3.35 61.86
CA LEU A 112 12.62 -3.98 62.05
C LEU A 112 13.16 -3.77 63.46
N PHE A 113 12.79 -2.66 64.12
CA PHE A 113 13.19 -2.36 65.49
C PHE A 113 12.72 -3.44 66.49
N PHE A 114 11.58 -4.07 66.21
CA PHE A 114 10.96 -5.06 67.09
C PHE A 114 11.34 -6.51 66.77
N GLN A 115 12.16 -6.77 65.74
CA GLN A 115 12.49 -8.14 65.30
C GLN A 115 13.68 -8.78 66.04
N GLY A 116 14.37 -8.05 66.92
CA GLY A 116 15.43 -8.60 67.79
C GLY A 116 16.65 -9.14 67.04
N TYR A 117 16.96 -8.63 65.85
CA TYR A 117 18.10 -9.11 65.07
C TYR A 117 19.46 -8.80 65.72
N PRO A 118 20.48 -9.67 65.52
CA PRO A 118 21.87 -9.32 65.82
C PRO A 118 22.31 -8.07 65.04
N GLY A 119 23.15 -7.22 65.64
CA GLY A 119 23.50 -5.89 65.09
C GLY A 119 23.98 -5.87 63.63
N TRP A 120 24.74 -6.88 63.20
CA TRP A 120 25.21 -7.01 61.81
C TRP A 120 24.07 -7.26 60.80
N LYS A 121 23.06 -8.05 61.20
CA LYS A 121 21.89 -8.37 60.36
C LYS A 121 20.90 -7.22 60.36
N TYR A 122 20.72 -6.56 61.51
CA TYR A 122 19.90 -5.36 61.64
C TYR A 122 20.38 -4.23 60.71
N GLY A 123 21.69 -3.92 60.70
CA GLY A 123 22.23 -2.87 59.84
C GLY A 123 22.00 -3.12 58.34
N LYS A 124 22.11 -4.38 57.90
CA LYS A 124 21.86 -4.78 56.51
C LYS A 124 20.40 -4.62 56.10
N GLU A 125 19.46 -5.09 56.93
CA GLU A 125 18.02 -4.97 56.65
C GLU A 125 17.54 -3.51 56.73
N LEU A 126 18.09 -2.71 57.66
CA LEU A 126 17.80 -1.28 57.78
C LEU A 126 18.21 -0.52 56.52
N SER A 127 19.43 -0.74 56.01
CA SER A 127 19.90 -0.10 54.76
C SER A 127 19.01 -0.45 53.56
N LYS A 128 18.54 -1.70 53.46
CA LYS A 128 17.61 -2.14 52.42
C LYS A 128 16.23 -1.47 52.56
N ALA A 129 15.73 -1.34 53.79
CA ALA A 129 14.47 -0.67 54.07
C ALA A 129 14.56 0.84 53.78
N ASP A 130 15.64 1.51 54.16
CA ASP A 130 15.89 2.92 53.84
C ASP A 130 16.00 3.16 52.33
N GLY A 131 16.68 2.27 51.61
CA GLY A 131 16.71 2.30 50.14
C GLY A 131 15.30 2.16 49.53
N SER A 132 14.46 1.31 50.11
CA SER A 132 13.06 1.13 49.68
C SER A 132 12.18 2.35 49.98
N VAL A 133 12.39 3.00 51.13
CA VAL A 133 11.71 4.25 51.48
C VAL A 133 12.16 5.39 50.56
N ALA A 134 13.47 5.52 50.30
CA ALA A 134 14.00 6.52 49.38
C ALA A 134 13.45 6.34 47.96
N ALA A 135 13.35 5.10 47.47
CA ALA A 135 12.72 4.79 46.19
C ALA A 135 11.24 5.20 46.16
N ALA A 136 10.47 4.88 47.21
CA ALA A 136 9.05 5.25 47.30
C ALA A 136 8.83 6.78 47.41
N VAL A 137 9.72 7.50 48.10
CA VAL A 137 9.71 8.97 48.14
C VAL A 137 9.98 9.55 46.75
N LYS A 138 10.98 9.03 46.04
CA LYS A 138 11.32 9.45 44.68
C LYS A 138 10.19 9.19 43.68
N GLU A 139 9.50 8.06 43.81
CA GLU A 139 8.31 7.73 43.03
C GLU A 139 7.18 8.74 43.27
N LEU A 140 6.87 9.03 44.55
CA LEU A 140 5.85 10.02 44.92
C LEU A 140 6.19 11.43 44.41
N SER A 141 7.45 11.86 44.51
CA SER A 141 7.88 13.17 44.03
C SER A 141 7.83 13.25 42.50
N ALA A 142 8.23 12.18 41.79
CA ALA A 142 8.16 12.13 40.34
C ALA A 142 6.73 12.28 39.81
N ILE A 143 5.73 11.64 40.46
CA ILE A 143 4.31 11.76 40.09
C ILE A 143 3.79 13.19 40.32
N ARG A 144 4.29 13.89 41.35
CA ARG A 144 3.92 15.30 41.63
C ARG A 144 4.54 16.28 40.65
N GLU A 145 5.81 16.07 40.28
CA GLU A 145 6.53 16.95 39.36
C GLU A 145 6.07 16.78 37.92
N LYS A 146 5.73 15.56 37.51
CA LYS A 146 5.23 15.24 36.18
C LYS A 146 3.98 14.36 36.30
N PRO A 147 2.78 14.98 36.29
CA PRO A 147 1.54 14.24 36.23
C PRO A 147 1.55 13.30 35.01
N PRO A 148 0.92 12.12 35.12
CA PRO A 148 0.80 11.21 33.97
C PRO A 148 0.06 11.91 32.83
N ALA A 149 0.58 11.77 31.61
CA ALA A 149 -0.12 12.15 30.39
C ALA A 149 -0.95 10.95 29.90
N PHE A 150 -2.15 11.21 29.36
CA PHE A 150 -3.02 10.18 28.77
C PHE A 150 -3.31 10.54 27.32
N LEU A 151 -3.49 9.52 26.48
CA LEU A 151 -3.92 9.72 25.10
C LEU A 151 -5.41 10.12 25.06
N ALA A 152 -5.73 11.08 24.17
CA ALA A 152 -7.12 11.46 23.91
C ALA A 152 -7.91 10.31 23.28
N ALA A 153 -7.27 9.57 22.36
CA ALA A 153 -7.82 8.35 21.80
C ALA A 153 -7.72 7.20 22.80
N SER A 154 -8.80 6.41 22.93
CA SER A 154 -8.79 5.21 23.74
C SER A 154 -9.60 4.09 23.14
N LYS A 155 -9.10 2.88 23.33
CA LYS A 155 -9.74 1.67 22.85
C LYS A 155 -10.99 1.41 23.67
N ILE A 156 -12.08 1.06 22.99
CA ILE A 156 -13.33 0.66 23.65
C ILE A 156 -13.24 -0.82 23.95
N ALA A 157 -13.45 -1.20 25.20
CA ALA A 157 -13.51 -2.59 25.64
C ALA A 157 -14.87 -2.84 26.30
N LEU A 158 -15.56 -3.91 25.89
CA LEU A 158 -16.74 -4.35 26.63
C LEU A 158 -16.31 -5.00 27.95
N SER A 159 -17.14 -4.87 28.98
CA SER A 159 -16.97 -5.62 30.23
C SER A 159 -16.93 -7.12 29.95
N LYS A 160 -16.20 -7.87 30.78
CA LYS A 160 -16.21 -9.35 30.76
C LYS A 160 -17.60 -9.92 30.97
N ASP A 161 -18.46 -9.21 31.70
CA ASP A 161 -19.85 -9.61 31.89
C ASP A 161 -20.71 -9.44 30.62
N ASN A 162 -20.17 -8.76 29.60
CA ASN A 162 -20.78 -8.56 28.28
C ASN A 162 -20.13 -9.37 27.16
N GLU A 163 -19.12 -10.17 27.47
CA GLU A 163 -18.57 -11.17 26.56
C GLU A 163 -19.61 -12.30 26.36
N ASP A 164 -19.59 -12.93 25.18
CA ASP A 164 -20.48 -14.04 24.82
C ASP A 164 -22.00 -13.75 24.85
N GLY A 165 -22.40 -12.48 24.72
CA GLY A 165 -23.82 -12.08 24.63
C GLY A 165 -24.56 -12.12 25.97
N ARG A 166 -23.84 -12.10 27.09
CA ARG A 166 -24.43 -11.90 28.42
C ARG A 166 -24.58 -10.41 28.72
N PHE A 167 -25.47 -10.08 29.64
CA PHE A 167 -25.71 -8.70 30.06
C PHE A 167 -25.64 -8.58 31.58
N LEU A 168 -25.25 -7.40 32.05
CA LEU A 168 -25.36 -7.05 33.46
C LEU A 168 -26.83 -7.07 33.88
N PRO A 169 -27.15 -7.35 35.15
CA PRO A 169 -28.53 -7.31 35.62
C PRO A 169 -29.13 -5.92 35.42
N VAL A 170 -30.46 -5.86 35.38
CA VAL A 170 -31.22 -4.61 35.27
C VAL A 170 -30.78 -3.64 36.36
N VAL A 171 -30.49 -2.41 35.94
CA VAL A 171 -29.99 -1.35 36.81
C VAL A 171 -31.19 -0.57 37.35
N ALA A 172 -31.30 -0.51 38.68
CA ALA A 172 -32.24 0.40 39.33
C ALA A 172 -31.68 1.82 39.34
N GLU A 173 -32.57 2.82 39.22
CA GLU A 173 -32.20 4.23 39.27
C GLU A 173 -31.45 4.56 40.57
N GLY A 174 -30.30 5.24 40.45
CA GLY A 174 -29.44 5.60 41.58
C GLY A 174 -28.45 4.51 42.01
N LYS A 175 -28.42 3.35 41.34
CA LYS A 175 -27.45 2.26 41.59
C LYS A 175 -26.32 2.18 40.56
N GLU A 176 -26.25 3.13 39.64
CA GLU A 176 -25.30 3.14 38.52
C GLU A 176 -23.85 3.15 39.01
N SER A 177 -23.49 4.10 39.90
CA SER A 177 -22.13 4.22 40.42
C SER A 177 -21.67 2.99 41.24
N GLU A 178 -22.59 2.38 41.99
CA GLU A 178 -22.30 1.15 42.75
C GLU A 178 -21.91 0.01 41.80
N ILE A 179 -22.63 -0.12 40.67
CA ILE A 179 -22.37 -1.15 39.66
C ILE A 179 -21.07 -0.85 38.92
N CYS A 180 -20.84 0.40 38.50
CA CYS A 180 -19.58 0.81 37.85
C CYS A 180 -18.37 0.51 38.74
N SER A 181 -18.45 0.89 40.02
CA SER A 181 -17.39 0.62 40.99
C SER A 181 -17.16 -0.88 41.24
N ALA A 182 -18.24 -1.67 41.40
CA ALA A 182 -18.14 -3.09 41.67
C ALA A 182 -17.56 -3.89 40.47
N LYS A 183 -17.95 -3.50 39.26
CA LYS A 183 -17.57 -4.16 38.01
C LYS A 183 -16.36 -3.52 37.31
N LYS A 184 -15.83 -2.42 37.87
CA LYS A 184 -14.71 -1.64 37.33
C LYS A 184 -15.00 -1.13 35.91
N LEU A 185 -16.18 -0.53 35.73
CA LEU A 185 -16.63 0.04 34.47
C LEU A 185 -16.33 1.55 34.48
N ASP A 186 -15.93 2.09 33.33
CA ASP A 186 -15.85 3.55 33.17
C ASP A 186 -17.24 4.11 32.83
N VAL A 187 -18.03 3.35 32.06
CA VAL A 187 -19.40 3.71 31.70
C VAL A 187 -20.36 2.53 31.73
N LEU A 188 -21.63 2.83 31.98
CA LEU A 188 -22.72 1.86 32.04
C LEU A 188 -23.86 2.29 31.12
N LEU A 189 -24.15 1.49 30.10
CA LEU A 189 -25.33 1.62 29.24
C LEU A 189 -26.47 0.77 29.83
N TYR A 190 -27.60 1.42 30.08
CA TYR A 190 -28.81 0.77 30.59
C TYR A 190 -30.03 1.45 29.99
N GLY A 191 -31.22 0.89 30.23
CA GLY A 191 -32.43 1.42 29.66
C GLY A 191 -33.66 0.60 29.98
N SER A 192 -34.77 0.96 29.37
CA SER A 192 -36.05 0.28 29.47
C SER A 192 -36.64 0.02 28.09
N ILE A 193 -37.47 -1.00 28.00
CA ILE A 193 -38.37 -1.21 26.88
C ILE A 193 -39.79 -1.44 27.40
N GLU A 194 -40.74 -0.67 26.85
CA GLU A 194 -42.13 -0.73 27.28
C GLU A 194 -43.13 -0.65 26.12
N PRO A 195 -44.33 -1.25 26.27
CA PRO A 195 -45.43 -1.03 25.34
C PRO A 195 -45.92 0.41 25.40
N PHE A 196 -46.05 1.06 24.24
CA PHE A 196 -46.49 2.45 24.12
C PHE A 196 -47.52 2.60 23.00
N TYR A 197 -48.82 2.65 23.34
CA TYR A 197 -49.93 2.84 22.38
C TYR A 197 -49.88 1.95 21.12
N GLY A 198 -49.67 0.64 21.29
CA GLY A 198 -49.55 -0.31 20.18
C GLY A 198 -48.19 -0.30 19.46
N ARG A 199 -47.21 0.42 20.01
CA ARG A 199 -45.80 0.46 19.61
C ARG A 199 -44.92 0.04 20.79
N HIS A 200 -43.62 0.03 20.58
CA HIS A 200 -42.62 -0.13 21.65
C HIS A 200 -41.83 1.16 21.81
N LEU A 201 -41.64 1.59 23.05
CA LEU A 201 -40.72 2.66 23.42
C LEU A 201 -39.47 2.02 24.02
N VAL A 202 -38.31 2.38 23.48
CA VAL A 202 -37.01 2.07 24.06
C VAL A 202 -36.40 3.36 24.57
N SER A 203 -36.08 3.40 25.86
CA SER A 203 -35.36 4.51 26.48
C SER A 203 -33.98 4.03 26.89
N LEU A 204 -32.93 4.71 26.42
CA LEU A 204 -31.54 4.40 26.73
C LEU A 204 -30.90 5.52 27.54
N SER A 205 -30.01 5.14 28.45
CA SER A 205 -29.20 6.05 29.24
C SER A 205 -27.79 5.50 29.40
N LEU A 206 -26.79 6.37 29.28
CA LEU A 206 -25.38 6.04 29.50
C LEU A 206 -24.86 6.86 30.67
N TYR A 207 -24.48 6.17 31.74
CA TYR A 207 -23.88 6.76 32.92
C TYR A 207 -22.36 6.71 32.83
N ASP A 208 -21.70 7.82 33.15
CA ASP A 208 -20.25 7.92 33.26
C ASP A 208 -19.83 8.03 34.72
N ASP A 209 -19.02 7.09 35.19
CA ASP A 209 -18.56 7.03 36.59
C ASP A 209 -17.55 8.13 36.92
N GLY A 210 -16.77 8.58 35.94
CA GLY A 210 -15.82 9.68 36.10
C GLY A 210 -16.51 11.03 36.26
N LEU A 211 -17.60 11.24 35.53
CA LEU A 211 -18.44 12.44 35.62
C LEU A 211 -19.53 12.33 36.69
N GLY A 212 -19.82 11.13 37.17
CA GLY A 212 -20.86 10.85 38.15
C GLY A 212 -22.27 11.17 37.65
N SER A 213 -22.51 11.19 36.35
CA SER A 213 -23.76 11.64 35.75
C SER A 213 -24.12 10.90 34.47
N VAL A 214 -25.39 11.00 34.06
CA VAL A 214 -25.87 10.46 32.79
C VAL A 214 -25.48 11.41 31.67
N VAL A 215 -24.65 10.94 30.75
CA VAL A 215 -24.04 11.74 29.68
C VAL A 215 -24.73 11.58 28.33
N PHE A 216 -25.52 10.53 28.17
CA PHE A 216 -26.34 10.28 26.99
C PHE A 216 -27.71 9.76 27.41
N ARG A 217 -28.75 10.31 26.79
CA ARG A 217 -30.13 9.84 26.91
C ARG A 217 -30.78 9.92 25.54
N ASP A 218 -31.44 8.85 25.14
CA ASP A 218 -32.15 8.79 23.86
C ASP A 218 -33.37 7.91 24.00
N GLU A 219 -34.41 8.23 23.24
CA GLU A 219 -35.68 7.55 23.25
C GLU A 219 -36.12 7.28 21.81
N SER A 220 -36.57 6.06 21.54
CA SER A 220 -37.04 5.68 20.22
C SER A 220 -38.33 4.90 20.33
N VAL A 221 -39.34 5.34 19.57
CA VAL A 221 -40.65 4.71 19.48
C VAL A 221 -40.79 4.05 18.12
N PHE A 222 -41.04 2.75 18.09
CA PHE A 222 -41.18 2.01 16.83
C PHE A 222 -42.32 0.99 16.87
N SER A 223 -42.92 0.78 15.70
CA SER A 223 -43.81 -0.34 15.42
C SER A 223 -43.00 -1.53 14.90
N PRO A 224 -43.61 -2.73 14.81
CA PRO A 224 -42.94 -3.88 14.19
C PRO A 224 -42.49 -3.65 12.75
N GLU A 225 -43.17 -2.77 12.00
CA GLU A 225 -42.91 -2.51 10.57
C GLU A 225 -41.70 -1.60 10.35
N ASN A 226 -41.50 -0.58 11.20
CA ASN A 226 -40.40 0.37 11.09
C ASN A 226 -39.27 0.14 12.12
N ARG A 227 -39.31 -0.99 12.84
CA ARG A 227 -38.34 -1.34 13.90
C ARG A 227 -36.90 -1.23 13.42
N GLU A 228 -36.59 -1.78 12.24
CA GLU A 228 -35.21 -1.82 11.76
C GLU A 228 -34.64 -0.44 11.47
N GLU A 229 -35.46 0.45 10.90
CA GLU A 229 -35.11 1.84 10.62
C GLU A 229 -34.90 2.62 11.92
N ALA A 230 -35.87 2.56 12.84
CA ALA A 230 -35.79 3.25 14.12
C ALA A 230 -34.61 2.78 15.00
N LEU A 231 -34.30 1.48 14.98
CA LEU A 231 -33.13 0.94 15.66
C LEU A 231 -31.82 1.33 14.99
N ASN A 232 -31.78 1.44 13.65
CA ASN A 232 -30.60 1.95 12.94
C ASN A 232 -30.29 3.39 13.34
N GLU A 233 -31.30 4.26 13.40
CA GLU A 233 -31.12 5.64 13.83
C GLU A 233 -30.62 5.74 15.28
N LEU A 234 -31.23 5.00 16.20
CA LEU A 234 -30.83 4.93 17.61
C LEU A 234 -29.37 4.45 17.74
N VAL A 235 -29.02 3.41 17.00
CA VAL A 235 -27.64 2.88 16.96
C VAL A 235 -26.66 3.89 16.38
N SER A 236 -27.02 4.60 15.31
CA SER A 236 -26.16 5.61 14.70
C SER A 236 -25.85 6.75 15.67
N ARG A 237 -26.87 7.26 16.38
CA ARG A 237 -26.69 8.30 17.41
C ARG A 237 -25.84 7.80 18.58
N LEU A 238 -26.08 6.56 19.05
CA LEU A 238 -25.26 5.95 20.08
C LEU A 238 -23.81 5.78 19.62
N LYS A 239 -23.57 5.30 18.39
CA LYS A 239 -22.22 5.13 17.83
C LYS A 239 -21.49 6.46 17.75
N ALA A 240 -22.15 7.52 17.28
CA ALA A 240 -21.58 8.87 17.25
C ALA A 240 -21.16 9.31 18.66
N PHE A 241 -22.06 9.21 19.64
CA PHE A 241 -21.77 9.57 21.03
C PHE A 241 -20.63 8.74 21.64
N VAL A 242 -20.66 7.42 21.48
CA VAL A 242 -19.66 6.47 22.00
C VAL A 242 -18.29 6.73 21.40
N SER A 243 -18.23 7.07 20.11
CA SER A 243 -16.98 7.38 19.40
C SER A 243 -16.37 8.73 19.81
N GLY A 244 -17.16 9.64 20.39
CA GLY A 244 -16.74 11.01 20.68
C GLY A 244 -16.55 11.88 19.42
N LEU A 245 -16.88 11.33 18.24
CA LEU A 245 -16.81 12.00 16.95
C LEU A 245 -18.23 12.26 16.45
N GLN A 246 -18.47 13.49 15.98
CA GLN A 246 -19.66 13.78 15.21
C GLN A 246 -19.53 13.16 13.81
N PRO A 247 -20.60 12.58 13.24
CA PRO A 247 -20.58 12.10 11.88
C PRO A 247 -20.13 13.21 10.94
N SER A 248 -19.24 12.88 10.02
CA SER A 248 -18.93 13.73 8.86
C SER A 248 -19.90 13.40 7.74
N ALA A 249 -20.19 14.33 6.86
CA ALA A 249 -20.99 14.08 5.67
C ALA A 249 -20.24 14.55 4.44
N PHE A 250 -20.58 14.01 3.27
CA PHE A 250 -19.99 14.47 2.03
C PHE A 250 -21.00 14.56 0.91
N ARG A 251 -20.78 15.52 0.01
CA ARG A 251 -21.50 15.69 -1.24
C ARG A 251 -20.48 15.86 -2.36
N ILE A 252 -20.56 15.03 -3.38
CA ILE A 252 -19.65 15.11 -4.53
C ILE A 252 -20.49 15.38 -5.77
N ALA A 253 -20.17 16.44 -6.50
CA ALA A 253 -20.73 16.75 -7.80
C ALA A 253 -19.61 16.75 -8.85
N VAL A 254 -19.83 16.03 -9.94
CA VAL A 254 -18.85 15.81 -11.01
C VAL A 254 -19.47 16.16 -12.35
N VAL A 255 -18.69 16.89 -13.16
CA VAL A 255 -18.98 17.13 -14.57
C VAL A 255 -17.99 16.30 -15.39
N PRO A 256 -18.44 15.46 -16.33
CA PRO A 256 -19.82 15.28 -16.81
C PRO A 256 -20.73 14.48 -15.86
N GLU A 257 -22.06 14.63 -16.00
CA GLU A 257 -23.05 13.93 -15.16
C GLU A 257 -23.02 12.39 -15.28
N ASP A 258 -22.40 11.87 -16.33
CA ASP A 258 -22.23 10.43 -16.51
C ASP A 258 -20.96 9.86 -15.84
N ALA A 259 -20.20 10.69 -15.11
CA ALA A 259 -19.04 10.25 -14.36
C ALA A 259 -19.42 9.33 -13.19
N GLU A 260 -18.79 8.17 -13.10
CA GLU A 260 -18.87 7.26 -11.97
C GLU A 260 -18.02 7.76 -10.81
N ILE A 261 -18.61 7.79 -9.62
CA ILE A 261 -17.97 8.24 -8.38
C ILE A 261 -17.74 7.01 -7.50
N VAL A 262 -16.47 6.74 -7.19
CA VAL A 262 -16.07 5.66 -6.28
C VAL A 262 -15.34 6.29 -5.09
N VAL A 263 -15.81 5.98 -3.89
CA VAL A 263 -15.22 6.48 -2.62
C VAL A 263 -14.81 5.28 -1.79
N ASP A 264 -13.53 5.19 -1.43
CA ASP A 264 -12.97 4.07 -0.66
C ASP A 264 -13.26 2.70 -1.30
N GLY A 265 -13.12 2.62 -2.63
CA GLY A 265 -13.40 1.41 -3.41
C GLY A 265 -14.88 1.03 -3.50
N LYS A 266 -15.80 1.85 -2.98
CA LYS A 266 -17.25 1.63 -3.05
C LYS A 266 -17.91 2.61 -4.00
N TYR A 267 -18.77 2.10 -4.88
CA TYR A 267 -19.58 2.94 -5.76
C TYR A 267 -20.51 3.84 -4.95
N ALA A 268 -20.38 5.15 -5.13
CA ALA A 268 -21.13 6.17 -4.40
C ALA A 268 -22.25 6.81 -5.25
N GLY A 269 -22.13 6.78 -6.58
CA GLY A 269 -23.14 7.33 -7.48
C GLY A 269 -22.60 7.68 -8.87
N LYS A 270 -23.43 8.33 -9.68
CA LYS A 270 -23.11 8.83 -11.02
C LYS A 270 -23.44 10.32 -11.11
N GLY A 271 -22.48 11.15 -11.53
CA GLY A 271 -22.61 12.59 -11.66
C GLY A 271 -22.68 13.31 -10.32
N THR A 272 -23.61 12.94 -9.45
CA THR A 272 -23.70 13.44 -8.07
C THR A 272 -23.84 12.29 -7.09
N ALA A 273 -23.01 12.29 -6.04
CA ALA A 273 -23.19 11.45 -4.87
C ALA A 273 -24.02 12.22 -3.84
N ALA A 274 -25.12 11.61 -3.37
CA ALA A 274 -25.97 12.19 -2.34
C ALA A 274 -25.24 12.32 -1.00
N VAL A 275 -25.75 13.21 -0.13
CA VAL A 275 -25.20 13.42 1.21
C VAL A 275 -25.20 12.11 1.99
N ALA A 276 -24.02 11.58 2.28
CA ALA A 276 -23.85 10.34 3.03
C ALA A 276 -23.02 10.59 4.28
N GLU A 277 -23.54 10.15 5.43
CA GLU A 277 -22.82 10.21 6.70
C GLU A 277 -21.72 9.16 6.75
N ARG A 278 -20.58 9.55 7.32
CA ARG A 278 -19.40 8.71 7.47
C ARG A 278 -18.66 9.03 8.75
N LYS A 279 -17.98 8.02 9.30
CA LYS A 279 -16.97 8.21 10.34
C LYS A 279 -15.86 9.14 9.80
N PRO A 280 -15.42 10.14 10.58
CA PRO A 280 -14.24 10.93 10.26
C PRO A 280 -13.03 10.03 10.00
N ALA A 281 -12.31 10.31 8.92
CA ALA A 281 -11.14 9.54 8.51
C ALA A 281 -10.29 10.36 7.54
N GLU A 282 -8.98 10.13 7.59
CA GLU A 282 -7.99 10.81 6.76
C GLU A 282 -7.67 10.01 5.49
N ASP A 283 -7.23 10.72 4.44
CA ASP A 283 -6.68 10.13 3.22
C ASP A 283 -7.59 9.14 2.48
N ILE A 284 -8.90 9.37 2.50
CA ILE A 284 -9.86 8.52 1.78
C ILE A 284 -9.69 8.72 0.27
N PRO A 285 -9.47 7.64 -0.51
CA PRO A 285 -9.36 7.74 -1.96
C PRO A 285 -10.75 7.96 -2.59
N ILE A 286 -10.81 8.94 -3.48
CA ILE A 286 -11.92 9.18 -4.40
C ILE A 286 -11.41 8.98 -5.82
N GLU A 287 -12.13 8.18 -6.59
CA GLU A 287 -11.87 7.91 -8.00
C GLU A 287 -13.07 8.33 -8.82
N LEU A 288 -12.81 9.09 -9.88
CA LEU A 288 -13.80 9.65 -10.79
C LEU A 288 -13.50 9.15 -12.20
N ASN A 289 -14.47 8.53 -12.86
CA ASN A 289 -14.28 7.92 -14.18
C ASN A 289 -15.47 8.24 -15.09
N ALA A 290 -15.22 8.73 -16.30
CA ALA A 290 -16.25 8.88 -17.33
C ALA A 290 -15.72 8.43 -18.69
N THR A 291 -16.62 7.94 -19.56
CA THR A 291 -16.22 7.50 -20.90
C THR A 291 -15.85 8.70 -21.76
N GLY A 292 -14.66 8.69 -22.36
CA GLY A 292 -14.17 9.81 -23.17
C GLY A 292 -13.53 10.94 -22.36
N TYR A 293 -13.31 10.75 -21.06
CA TYR A 293 -12.65 11.70 -20.18
C TYR A 293 -11.45 11.07 -19.47
N GLU A 294 -10.50 11.89 -19.04
CA GLU A 294 -9.38 11.46 -18.21
C GLU A 294 -9.89 11.11 -16.81
N SER A 295 -9.50 9.94 -16.30
CA SER A 295 -9.78 9.54 -14.92
C SER A 295 -9.08 10.49 -13.93
N ALA A 296 -9.79 10.88 -12.88
CA ALA A 296 -9.22 11.67 -11.79
C ALA A 296 -9.24 10.88 -10.48
N ALA A 297 -8.19 11.02 -9.68
CA ALA A 297 -8.11 10.44 -8.36
C ALA A 297 -7.60 11.48 -7.35
N ALA A 298 -8.24 11.54 -6.19
CA ALA A 298 -7.89 12.44 -5.11
C ALA A 298 -7.96 11.73 -3.76
N LYS A 299 -7.22 12.24 -2.78
CA LYS A 299 -7.34 11.83 -1.38
C LYS A 299 -7.94 12.98 -0.59
N VAL A 300 -8.96 12.70 0.21
CA VAL A 300 -9.64 13.68 1.05
C VAL A 300 -9.77 13.19 2.48
N SER A 301 -9.72 14.13 3.40
CA SER A 301 -9.89 13.88 4.83
C SER A 301 -11.22 14.45 5.29
N PHE A 302 -12.00 13.63 5.98
CA PHE A 302 -13.29 14.01 6.57
C PHE A 302 -13.11 14.31 8.05
N ARG A 303 -13.45 15.53 8.49
CA ARG A 303 -13.37 15.92 9.89
C ARG A 303 -14.70 15.72 10.61
N SER A 304 -14.61 15.57 11.92
CA SER A 304 -15.77 15.44 12.83
C SER A 304 -16.77 16.59 12.62
N GLY A 305 -18.02 16.26 12.29
CA GLY A 305 -19.12 17.23 12.12
C GLY A 305 -19.06 18.09 10.85
N GLU A 306 -18.11 17.84 9.95
CA GLU A 306 -17.95 18.61 8.71
C GLU A 306 -18.80 18.01 7.58
N LEU A 307 -19.49 18.87 6.82
CA LEU A 307 -20.04 18.54 5.51
C LEU A 307 -19.02 18.96 4.44
N LEU A 308 -18.38 17.98 3.80
CA LEU A 308 -17.43 18.23 2.73
C LEU A 308 -18.14 18.26 1.37
N GLU A 309 -18.13 19.41 0.71
CA GLU A 309 -18.64 19.56 -0.66
C GLU A 309 -17.46 19.54 -1.65
N ILE A 310 -17.51 18.62 -2.61
CA ILE A 310 -16.48 18.44 -3.65
C ILE A 310 -17.14 18.66 -5.00
N GLU A 311 -16.64 19.66 -5.72
CA GLU A 311 -16.97 19.88 -7.13
C GLU A 311 -15.75 19.52 -7.99
N ALA A 312 -15.94 18.63 -8.95
CA ALA A 312 -14.87 18.17 -9.83
C ALA A 312 -15.29 18.22 -11.30
N GLU A 313 -14.37 18.63 -12.17
CA GLU A 313 -14.56 18.65 -13.61
C GLU A 313 -13.51 17.75 -14.26
N LEU A 314 -13.96 16.69 -14.94
CA LEU A 314 -13.09 15.80 -15.69
C LEU A 314 -12.72 16.43 -17.02
N LYS A 315 -11.47 16.24 -17.44
CA LYS A 315 -10.98 16.74 -18.72
C LYS A 315 -11.36 15.78 -19.85
N PRO A 316 -11.97 16.27 -20.94
CA PRO A 316 -12.27 15.41 -22.08
C PRO A 316 -10.97 14.92 -22.74
N ILE A 317 -10.95 13.66 -23.12
CA ILE A 317 -9.86 13.09 -23.93
C ILE A 317 -10.01 13.66 -25.32
N LEU A 318 -9.01 14.44 -25.76
CA LEU A 318 -8.96 14.93 -27.12
C LEU A 318 -8.77 13.74 -28.07
N THR A 319 -9.65 13.59 -29.06
CA THR A 319 -9.55 12.55 -30.09
C THR A 319 -9.16 13.14 -31.44
N THR A 320 -8.57 12.32 -32.31
CA THR A 320 -8.31 12.66 -33.71
C THR A 320 -8.77 11.50 -34.60
N THR A 321 -9.03 11.79 -35.87
CA THR A 321 -9.50 10.79 -36.84
C THR A 321 -8.33 10.33 -37.71
N LEU A 322 -8.05 9.03 -37.69
CA LEU A 322 -7.02 8.44 -38.55
C LEU A 322 -7.67 7.55 -39.61
N ALA A 323 -7.39 7.83 -40.87
CA ALA A 323 -7.79 6.98 -41.98
C ALA A 323 -6.77 5.85 -42.14
N VAL A 324 -7.22 4.60 -42.00
CA VAL A 324 -6.36 3.41 -42.10
C VAL A 324 -6.67 2.69 -43.40
N ALA A 325 -5.66 2.58 -44.27
CA ALA A 325 -5.71 1.83 -45.52
C ALA A 325 -4.76 0.63 -45.45
N ALA A 326 -5.22 -0.54 -45.90
CA ALA A 326 -4.34 -1.69 -46.11
C ALA A 326 -3.72 -1.58 -47.51
N LEU A 327 -2.40 -1.72 -47.62
CA LEU A 327 -1.67 -1.57 -48.88
C LEU A 327 -1.17 -2.94 -49.36
N ASP A 328 -1.51 -3.30 -50.59
CA ASP A 328 -1.03 -4.48 -51.30
C ASP A 328 0.22 -4.11 -52.13
N PRO A 329 1.41 -4.64 -51.81
CA PRO A 329 2.63 -4.33 -52.54
C PRO A 329 2.68 -4.90 -53.96
N ASP A 330 1.86 -5.92 -54.28
CA ASP A 330 1.88 -6.62 -55.57
C ASP A 330 0.73 -6.20 -56.51
N GLY A 331 0.25 -4.97 -56.36
CA GLY A 331 -0.87 -4.39 -57.11
C GLY A 331 -0.60 -4.14 -58.60
N GLY A 332 -0.07 -5.13 -59.33
CA GLY A 332 -0.04 -5.19 -60.80
C GLY A 332 0.82 -4.16 -61.55
N SER A 333 1.13 -3.00 -60.97
CA SER A 333 1.77 -1.86 -61.65
C SER A 333 3.03 -1.32 -60.96
N GLY A 334 3.48 -1.93 -59.86
CA GLY A 334 4.66 -1.46 -59.11
C GLY A 334 4.39 -0.29 -58.15
N GLU A 335 3.13 0.15 -58.03
CA GLU A 335 2.65 1.06 -56.98
C GLU A 335 1.78 0.28 -55.98
N ALA A 336 1.85 0.62 -54.69
CA ALA A 336 1.06 -0.04 -53.67
C ALA A 336 -0.43 0.29 -53.85
N VAL A 337 -1.28 -0.74 -53.98
CA VAL A 337 -2.73 -0.59 -54.22
C VAL A 337 -3.50 -0.84 -52.93
N GLU A 338 -4.55 -0.07 -52.66
CA GLU A 338 -5.39 -0.28 -51.48
C GLU A 338 -6.13 -1.63 -51.54
N ALA A 339 -5.89 -2.49 -50.55
CA ALA A 339 -6.60 -3.75 -50.34
C ALA A 339 -7.86 -3.50 -49.50
N ALA A 340 -9.01 -3.39 -50.16
CA ALA A 340 -10.30 -3.29 -49.49
C ALA A 340 -10.68 -4.59 -48.77
N GLY A 341 -11.33 -4.49 -47.61
CA GLY A 341 -11.87 -5.63 -46.85
C GLY A 341 -10.96 -6.18 -45.75
N ALA A 342 -9.73 -5.70 -45.60
CA ALA A 342 -8.82 -6.18 -44.56
C ALA A 342 -9.29 -5.77 -43.15
N SER A 343 -9.36 -6.72 -42.22
CA SER A 343 -9.73 -6.46 -40.81
C SER A 343 -8.72 -5.55 -40.12
N VAL A 344 -9.16 -4.39 -39.61
CA VAL A 344 -8.37 -3.40 -38.89
C VAL A 344 -8.58 -3.58 -37.38
N ARG A 345 -7.47 -3.58 -36.62
CA ARG A 345 -7.49 -3.58 -35.15
C ARG A 345 -6.62 -2.43 -34.62
N VAL A 346 -7.13 -1.75 -33.59
CA VAL A 346 -6.39 -0.72 -32.84
C VAL A 346 -6.00 -1.33 -31.49
N GLY A 347 -4.71 -1.50 -31.24
CA GLY A 347 -4.24 -2.33 -30.14
C GLY A 347 -4.78 -3.76 -30.25
N ALA A 348 -5.59 -4.18 -29.27
CA ALA A 348 -6.26 -5.48 -29.26
C ALA A 348 -7.71 -5.45 -29.81
N LEU A 349 -8.30 -4.26 -29.95
CA LEU A 349 -9.70 -4.05 -30.29
C LEU A 349 -9.91 -4.12 -31.80
N TYR A 350 -10.93 -4.87 -32.25
CA TYR A 350 -11.37 -4.90 -33.64
C TYR A 350 -12.14 -3.61 -33.96
N ALA A 351 -11.68 -2.87 -34.96
CA ALA A 351 -12.26 -1.58 -35.34
C ALA A 351 -13.19 -1.69 -36.56
N GLY A 352 -12.92 -2.60 -37.50
CA GLY A 352 -13.72 -2.78 -38.71
C GLY A 352 -12.90 -3.30 -39.88
N ALA A 353 -13.35 -3.05 -41.12
CA ALA A 353 -12.64 -3.43 -42.35
C ALA A 353 -12.10 -2.19 -43.08
N ALA A 354 -10.86 -2.26 -43.59
CA ALA A 354 -10.19 -1.19 -44.32
C ALA A 354 -10.79 -0.99 -45.75
N PRO A 355 -10.74 0.23 -46.31
CA PRO A 355 -10.31 1.48 -45.68
C PRO A 355 -11.32 1.95 -44.62
N LEU A 356 -10.82 2.40 -43.46
CA LEU A 356 -11.65 2.81 -42.31
C LEU A 356 -11.08 4.05 -41.64
N SER A 357 -11.95 5.00 -41.29
CA SER A 357 -11.62 6.11 -40.40
C SER A 357 -11.90 5.73 -38.95
N VAL A 358 -10.88 5.76 -38.10
CA VAL A 358 -10.99 5.40 -36.68
C VAL A 358 -10.69 6.63 -35.82
N GLN A 359 -11.52 6.88 -34.81
CA GLN A 359 -11.21 7.89 -33.79
C GLN A 359 -10.30 7.28 -32.73
N VAL A 360 -9.15 7.92 -32.50
CA VAL A 360 -8.20 7.52 -31.46
C VAL A 360 -7.88 8.70 -30.54
N PRO A 361 -7.52 8.45 -29.27
CA PRO A 361 -7.00 9.49 -28.39
C PRO A 361 -5.78 10.18 -29.02
N ARG A 362 -5.72 11.51 -28.89
CA ARG A 362 -4.53 12.27 -29.28
C ARG A 362 -3.39 11.88 -28.36
N GLY A 363 -2.32 11.40 -28.95
CA GLY A 363 -1.20 10.87 -28.20
C GLY A 363 0.00 10.58 -29.09
N PRO A 364 1.15 10.32 -28.47
CA PRO A 364 2.40 10.16 -29.20
C PRO A 364 2.40 8.91 -30.08
N LEU A 365 1.70 7.82 -29.71
CA LEU A 365 1.76 6.55 -30.44
C LEU A 365 0.45 5.75 -30.32
N SER A 366 -0.10 5.33 -31.46
CA SER A 366 -1.20 4.36 -31.57
C SER A 366 -0.78 3.18 -32.44
N TYR A 367 -1.10 1.96 -32.01
CA TYR A 367 -0.77 0.72 -32.74
C TYR A 367 -1.95 0.24 -33.58
N PHE A 368 -1.70 0.00 -34.87
CA PHE A 368 -2.66 -0.53 -35.82
C PHE A 368 -2.15 -1.87 -36.37
N SER A 369 -3.05 -2.84 -36.50
CA SER A 369 -2.77 -4.08 -37.23
C SER A 369 -3.89 -4.38 -38.22
N VAL A 370 -3.52 -4.87 -39.40
CA VAL A 370 -4.45 -5.31 -40.44
C VAL A 370 -4.22 -6.76 -40.79
N LYS A 371 -5.32 -7.46 -41.07
CA LYS A 371 -5.30 -8.83 -41.56
C LYS A 371 -6.33 -9.04 -42.66
N ASP A 372 -5.89 -9.60 -43.77
CA ASP A 372 -6.73 -9.92 -44.93
C ASP A 372 -7.25 -11.38 -44.88
N GLU A 373 -8.27 -11.71 -45.67
CA GLU A 373 -8.87 -13.03 -45.83
C GLU A 373 -7.84 -14.08 -46.28
N ARG A 374 -6.85 -13.65 -47.07
CA ARG A 374 -5.71 -14.48 -47.51
C ARG A 374 -4.70 -14.79 -46.38
N GLY A 375 -4.96 -14.32 -45.16
CA GLY A 375 -4.08 -14.51 -44.01
C GLY A 375 -2.84 -13.63 -43.98
N ARG A 376 -2.73 -12.66 -44.91
CA ARG A 376 -1.69 -11.62 -44.92
C ARG A 376 -1.88 -10.69 -43.73
N THR A 377 -0.79 -10.26 -43.11
CA THR A 377 -0.83 -9.38 -41.94
C THR A 377 0.12 -8.19 -42.11
N GLY A 378 -0.28 -7.04 -41.60
CA GLY A 378 0.55 -5.85 -41.50
C GLY A 378 0.32 -5.15 -40.16
N SER A 379 1.30 -4.37 -39.69
CA SER A 379 1.14 -3.54 -38.49
C SER A 379 1.99 -2.29 -38.58
N VAL A 380 1.51 -1.21 -37.96
CA VAL A 380 2.20 0.08 -37.88
C VAL A 380 1.93 0.75 -36.53
N VAL A 381 2.89 1.49 -35.99
CA VAL A 381 2.66 2.45 -34.92
C VAL A 381 2.76 3.83 -35.54
N ALA A 382 1.72 4.64 -35.35
CA ALA A 382 1.65 5.98 -35.89
C ALA A 382 1.40 7.00 -34.78
N GLU A 383 1.97 8.18 -34.93
CA GLU A 383 1.64 9.32 -34.08
C GLU A 383 0.20 9.76 -34.35
N SER A 384 -0.56 10.03 -33.30
CA SER A 384 -1.99 10.39 -33.39
C SER A 384 -2.19 11.86 -33.00
N LEU A 385 -1.36 12.75 -33.55
CA LEU A 385 -1.36 14.17 -33.17
C LEU A 385 -2.42 15.00 -33.90
N ALA A 386 -2.76 14.60 -35.13
CA ALA A 386 -3.72 15.27 -35.99
C ALA A 386 -4.38 14.27 -36.95
N ASP A 387 -5.39 14.74 -37.66
CA ASP A 387 -6.06 13.92 -38.67
C ASP A 387 -5.08 13.59 -39.80
N ALA A 388 -4.90 12.29 -40.05
CA ALA A 388 -3.90 11.79 -40.97
C ALA A 388 -4.35 10.47 -41.62
N SER A 389 -3.69 10.12 -42.73
CA SER A 389 -3.86 8.82 -43.39
C SER A 389 -2.65 7.95 -43.11
N ILE A 390 -2.90 6.68 -42.78
CA ILE A 390 -1.90 5.68 -42.47
C ILE A 390 -2.10 4.50 -43.42
N GLY A 391 -1.07 4.24 -44.22
CA GLY A 391 -0.99 3.04 -45.05
C GLY A 391 -0.28 1.92 -44.31
N VAL A 392 -0.91 0.75 -44.22
CA VAL A 392 -0.33 -0.44 -43.59
C VAL A 392 -0.09 -1.51 -44.65
N THR A 393 1.18 -1.78 -44.95
CA THR A 393 1.56 -2.77 -45.96
C THR A 393 1.27 -4.20 -45.49
N LEU A 394 0.54 -4.96 -46.29
CA LEU A 394 0.28 -6.38 -46.07
C LEU A 394 1.48 -7.20 -46.52
N LEU A 395 1.95 -8.09 -45.64
CA LEU A 395 3.04 -9.02 -45.94
C LEU A 395 2.48 -10.41 -46.24
N GLU A 396 3.08 -11.11 -47.20
CA GLU A 396 2.75 -12.50 -47.49
C GLU A 396 2.98 -13.40 -46.26
N PRO A 397 2.06 -14.33 -45.97
CA PRO A 397 2.28 -15.30 -44.92
C PRO A 397 3.47 -16.20 -45.29
N PRO A 398 4.35 -16.53 -44.34
CA PRO A 398 5.44 -17.47 -44.60
C PRO A 398 4.87 -18.83 -45.05
N SER A 399 5.53 -19.48 -46.02
CA SER A 399 5.09 -20.77 -46.56
C SER A 399 4.92 -21.82 -45.47
N ALA A 400 3.88 -22.66 -45.62
CA ALA A 400 3.55 -23.69 -44.64
C ALA A 400 4.76 -24.62 -44.38
N GLY A 401 5.30 -24.58 -43.16
CA GLY A 401 6.45 -25.39 -42.74
C GLY A 401 7.79 -24.65 -42.65
N ALA A 402 7.90 -23.43 -43.18
CA ALA A 402 9.11 -22.64 -43.04
C ALA A 402 9.32 -22.22 -41.56
N LYS A 403 10.49 -22.54 -40.98
CA LYS A 403 10.91 -22.09 -39.65
C LYS A 403 12.08 -21.11 -39.74
N PRO A 404 11.94 -19.99 -40.47
CA PRO A 404 13.05 -19.12 -40.85
C PRO A 404 13.84 -18.58 -39.65
N VAL A 405 13.15 -18.30 -38.54
CA VAL A 405 13.82 -17.86 -37.29
C VAL A 405 14.60 -18.98 -36.63
N ALA A 406 14.05 -20.21 -36.59
CA ALA A 406 14.73 -21.35 -35.97
C ALA A 406 15.96 -21.77 -36.80
N ASP A 407 15.85 -21.73 -38.12
CA ASP A 407 16.93 -22.07 -39.05
C ASP A 407 18.04 -21.01 -39.02
N ALA A 408 17.68 -19.71 -39.02
CA ALA A 408 18.64 -18.63 -38.87
C ALA A 408 19.34 -18.65 -37.49
N ARG A 409 18.59 -18.98 -36.43
CA ARG A 409 19.14 -19.16 -35.08
C ARG A 409 20.16 -20.30 -35.03
N LYS A 410 19.81 -21.47 -35.57
CA LYS A 410 20.71 -22.65 -35.63
C LYS A 410 21.99 -22.33 -36.42
N SER A 411 21.83 -21.63 -37.54
CA SER A 411 22.94 -21.17 -38.38
C SER A 411 23.89 -20.22 -37.63
N PHE A 412 23.35 -19.24 -36.89
CA PHE A 412 24.15 -18.32 -36.08
C PHE A 412 24.93 -19.05 -34.97
N TYR A 413 24.26 -19.85 -34.13
CA TYR A 413 24.94 -20.54 -33.03
C TYR A 413 25.98 -21.56 -33.52
N GLY A 414 25.76 -22.18 -34.69
CA GLY A 414 26.75 -23.04 -35.32
C GLY A 414 28.03 -22.29 -35.71
N ALA A 415 27.91 -21.07 -36.25
CA ALA A 415 29.06 -20.24 -36.59
C ALA A 415 29.74 -19.63 -35.36
N PHE A 416 28.95 -19.14 -34.40
CA PHE A 416 29.47 -18.64 -33.13
C PHE A 416 30.25 -19.71 -32.37
N GLY A 417 29.75 -20.95 -32.33
CA GLY A 417 30.45 -22.08 -31.71
C GLY A 417 31.83 -22.35 -32.32
N ARG A 418 31.97 -22.25 -33.66
CA ARG A 418 33.28 -22.38 -34.34
C ARG A 418 34.23 -21.27 -33.93
N PHE A 419 33.75 -20.02 -33.85
CA PHE A 419 34.53 -18.90 -33.35
C PHE A 419 34.96 -19.10 -31.89
N SER A 420 34.05 -19.52 -31.01
CA SER A 420 34.33 -19.75 -29.59
C SER A 420 35.40 -20.82 -29.36
N VAL A 421 35.52 -21.81 -30.25
CA VAL A 421 36.59 -22.83 -30.20
C VAL A 421 37.89 -22.31 -30.82
N ALA A 422 37.83 -21.59 -31.94
CA ALA A 422 39.03 -21.10 -32.62
C ALA A 422 39.78 -20.02 -31.84
N LEU A 423 39.06 -19.19 -31.07
CA LEU A 423 39.66 -18.08 -30.33
C LEU A 423 40.67 -18.55 -29.26
N PRO A 424 40.34 -19.48 -28.34
CA PRO A 424 41.33 -20.05 -27.41
C PRO A 424 42.53 -20.69 -28.11
N VAL A 425 42.32 -21.40 -29.23
CA VAL A 425 43.40 -22.04 -30.00
C VAL A 425 44.37 -20.99 -30.53
N ALA A 426 43.87 -19.85 -31.02
CA ALA A 426 44.71 -18.74 -31.46
C ALA A 426 45.53 -18.13 -30.31
N PHE A 427 44.91 -17.94 -29.14
CA PHE A 427 45.63 -17.47 -27.94
C PHE A 427 46.73 -18.45 -27.50
N PHE A 428 46.45 -19.76 -27.46
CA PHE A 428 47.46 -20.76 -27.12
C PHE A 428 48.59 -20.82 -28.14
N ALA A 429 48.28 -20.83 -29.44
CA ALA A 429 49.28 -20.82 -30.50
C ALA A 429 50.17 -19.57 -30.43
N SER A 430 49.59 -18.40 -30.12
CA SER A 430 50.33 -17.17 -29.90
C SER A 430 51.24 -17.23 -28.67
N GLY A 431 50.75 -17.80 -27.55
CA GLY A 431 51.57 -17.97 -26.35
C GLY A 431 52.76 -18.92 -26.56
N ILE A 432 52.57 -19.99 -27.33
CA ILE A 432 53.65 -20.90 -27.74
C ILE A 432 54.65 -20.16 -28.64
N ALA A 433 54.18 -19.44 -29.66
CA ALA A 433 55.04 -18.68 -30.57
C ALA A 433 55.89 -17.63 -29.83
N ASP A 434 55.27 -16.86 -28.93
CA ASP A 434 55.95 -15.88 -28.06
C ASP A 434 57.02 -16.52 -27.19
N SER A 435 56.74 -17.72 -26.65
CA SER A 435 57.69 -18.45 -25.81
C SER A 435 58.92 -18.89 -26.61
N TYR A 436 58.72 -19.39 -27.83
CA TYR A 436 59.82 -19.71 -28.74
C TYR A 436 60.63 -18.46 -29.14
N GLU A 437 59.97 -17.36 -29.49
CA GLU A 437 60.63 -16.11 -29.91
C GLU A 437 61.45 -15.51 -28.76
N LYS A 438 60.93 -15.50 -27.53
CA LYS A 438 61.66 -15.00 -26.34
C LYS A 438 62.78 -15.92 -25.89
N SER A 439 62.72 -17.21 -26.22
CA SER A 439 63.77 -18.19 -25.87
C SER A 439 64.99 -18.15 -26.80
N LEU A 440 64.93 -17.40 -27.91
CA LEU A 440 66.02 -17.25 -28.87
C LEU A 440 66.86 -15.99 -28.56
N PRO A 441 68.12 -16.11 -28.10
CA PRO A 441 69.04 -14.97 -27.98
C PRO A 441 69.35 -14.38 -29.36
N GLU A 442 69.41 -13.05 -29.51
CA GLU A 442 69.64 -12.36 -30.80
C GLU A 442 70.90 -12.83 -31.54
N GLU A 443 71.91 -13.34 -30.84
CA GLU A 443 73.17 -13.84 -31.43
C GLU A 443 73.09 -15.30 -31.94
N SER A 444 72.00 -16.03 -31.68
CA SER A 444 71.91 -17.49 -31.89
C SER A 444 71.37 -17.92 -33.27
N VAL A 445 70.87 -16.98 -34.08
CA VAL A 445 70.23 -17.28 -35.38
C VAL A 445 71.19 -17.97 -36.36
N SER A 446 72.50 -17.72 -36.23
CA SER A 446 73.54 -18.36 -37.04
C SER A 446 74.03 -19.71 -36.47
N TYR A 447 73.86 -19.95 -35.17
CA TYR A 447 74.44 -21.11 -34.47
C TYR A 447 73.47 -22.30 -34.28
N TYR A 448 72.14 -22.08 -34.28
CA TYR A 448 71.14 -23.15 -34.07
C TYR A 448 69.98 -23.09 -35.09
N PRO A 449 70.15 -23.61 -36.33
CA PRO A 449 69.16 -23.51 -37.41
C PRO A 449 67.82 -24.22 -37.15
N SER A 450 67.82 -25.29 -36.33
CA SER A 450 66.60 -26.04 -36.00
C SER A 450 65.67 -25.27 -35.04
N MET A 451 66.24 -24.47 -34.14
CA MET A 451 65.47 -23.64 -33.20
C MET A 451 64.83 -22.43 -33.90
N SER A 452 65.56 -21.79 -34.83
CA SER A 452 64.99 -20.70 -35.65
C SER A 452 63.85 -21.19 -36.55
N THR A 453 64.01 -22.37 -37.16
CA THR A 453 62.94 -23.01 -37.97
C THR A 453 61.69 -23.31 -37.12
N SER A 454 61.86 -23.76 -35.89
CA SER A 454 60.76 -24.05 -34.96
C SER A 454 60.00 -22.79 -34.56
N ALA A 455 60.71 -21.69 -34.27
CA ALA A 455 60.10 -20.40 -33.95
C ALA A 455 59.34 -19.79 -35.13
N ILE A 456 59.90 -19.87 -36.34
CA ILE A 456 59.21 -19.45 -37.57
C ILE A 456 57.93 -20.26 -37.76
N THR A 457 58.00 -21.58 -37.62
CA THR A 457 56.85 -22.47 -37.76
C THR A 457 55.76 -22.14 -36.72
N ALA A 458 56.15 -21.95 -35.45
CA ALA A 458 55.22 -21.57 -34.39
C ALA A 458 54.53 -20.22 -34.66
N ARG A 459 55.28 -19.23 -35.17
CA ARG A 459 54.74 -17.92 -35.57
C ARG A 459 53.77 -18.03 -36.74
N THR A 460 54.07 -18.84 -37.75
CA THR A 460 53.17 -19.10 -38.87
C THR A 460 51.88 -19.77 -38.41
N VAL A 461 51.98 -20.79 -37.53
CA VAL A 461 50.80 -21.47 -36.96
C VAL A 461 49.94 -20.49 -36.15
N SER A 462 50.54 -19.63 -35.33
CA SER A 462 49.84 -18.57 -34.60
C SER A 462 49.10 -17.61 -35.54
N THR A 463 49.76 -17.18 -36.63
CA THR A 463 49.15 -16.28 -37.61
C THR A 463 47.96 -16.92 -38.32
N VAL A 464 48.08 -18.18 -38.74
CA VAL A 464 46.98 -18.95 -39.35
C VAL A 464 45.81 -19.12 -38.37
N ALA A 465 46.10 -19.39 -37.09
CA ALA A 465 45.07 -19.51 -36.07
C ALA A 465 44.29 -18.19 -35.87
N TRP A 466 44.99 -17.05 -35.84
CA TRP A 466 44.34 -15.73 -35.75
C TRP A 466 43.51 -15.37 -36.99
N ILE A 467 44.01 -15.66 -38.20
CA ILE A 467 43.24 -15.47 -39.44
C ILE A 467 41.96 -16.32 -39.41
N THR A 468 42.05 -17.57 -38.98
CA THR A 468 40.92 -18.49 -38.88
C THR A 468 39.88 -18.02 -37.87
N ALA A 469 40.33 -17.57 -36.69
CA ALA A 469 39.44 -16.99 -35.68
C ALA A 469 38.74 -15.73 -36.20
N GLY A 470 39.46 -14.86 -36.91
CA GLY A 470 38.90 -13.67 -37.56
C GLY A 470 37.84 -13.99 -38.62
N ALA A 471 38.09 -15.01 -39.46
CA ALA A 471 37.12 -15.46 -40.46
C ALA A 471 35.83 -16.01 -39.83
N PHE A 472 35.95 -16.79 -38.75
CA PHE A 472 34.77 -17.28 -38.02
C PHE A 472 34.01 -16.18 -37.29
N LEU A 473 34.71 -15.15 -36.79
CA LEU A 473 34.05 -13.97 -36.23
C LEU A 473 33.22 -13.24 -37.30
N ALA A 474 33.77 -13.05 -38.51
CA ALA A 474 33.07 -12.42 -39.62
C ALA A 474 31.83 -13.23 -40.08
N ASP A 475 31.94 -14.55 -40.22
CA ASP A 475 30.80 -15.42 -40.55
C ASP A 475 29.73 -15.40 -39.45
N SER A 476 30.14 -15.42 -38.17
CA SER A 476 29.24 -15.29 -37.03
C SER A 476 28.51 -13.95 -37.03
N ALA A 477 29.20 -12.84 -37.28
CA ALA A 477 28.60 -11.50 -37.37
C ALA A 477 27.61 -11.40 -38.54
N TYR A 478 27.96 -11.92 -39.72
CA TYR A 478 27.07 -11.97 -40.87
C TYR A 478 25.79 -12.77 -40.57
N ARG A 479 25.92 -13.94 -39.94
CA ARG A 479 24.77 -14.78 -39.56
C ARG A 479 23.95 -14.18 -38.43
N LEU A 480 24.57 -13.42 -37.51
CA LEU A 480 23.86 -12.65 -36.50
C LEU A 480 22.97 -11.59 -37.15
N VAL A 481 23.50 -10.84 -38.12
CA VAL A 481 22.70 -9.85 -38.87
C VAL A 481 21.54 -10.53 -39.59
N ARG A 482 21.75 -11.70 -40.22
CA ARG A 482 20.64 -12.45 -40.85
C ARG A 482 19.63 -12.97 -39.83
N TYR A 483 20.07 -13.47 -38.68
CA TYR A 483 19.19 -13.88 -37.60
C TYR A 483 18.36 -12.71 -37.08
N LEU A 484 18.99 -11.58 -36.80
CA LEU A 484 18.32 -10.34 -36.40
C LEU A 484 17.34 -9.86 -37.47
N SER A 485 17.66 -9.99 -38.75
CA SER A 485 16.75 -9.65 -39.85
C SER A 485 15.56 -10.61 -39.98
N ALA A 486 15.76 -11.90 -39.68
CA ALA A 486 14.69 -12.90 -39.74
C ALA A 486 13.79 -12.81 -38.50
N SER A 487 14.37 -12.54 -37.33
CA SER A 487 13.63 -12.24 -36.11
C SER A 487 12.97 -10.88 -36.21
N SER A 488 13.62 -9.88 -36.83
CA SER A 488 13.04 -8.56 -37.03
C SER A 488 11.91 -8.64 -38.02
N ARG A 489 11.96 -9.33 -39.16
CA ARG A 489 10.78 -9.49 -40.04
C ARG A 489 9.57 -10.10 -39.32
N ARG A 490 9.78 -10.94 -38.30
CA ARG A 490 8.71 -11.46 -37.44
C ARG A 490 8.33 -10.49 -36.31
N ALA A 491 9.30 -9.74 -35.79
CA ALA A 491 9.08 -8.63 -34.88
C ALA A 491 8.43 -7.45 -35.61
N THR A 492 8.60 -7.27 -36.91
CA THR A 492 7.99 -6.24 -37.75
C THR A 492 6.51 -6.54 -37.96
N ALA A 493 6.16 -7.83 -38.01
CA ALA A 493 4.78 -8.32 -37.84
C ALA A 493 4.24 -8.21 -36.39
N LEU A 494 5.05 -7.73 -35.43
CA LEU A 494 4.68 -7.50 -34.02
C LEU A 494 5.08 -6.11 -33.49
N SER A 495 5.75 -5.25 -34.27
CA SER A 495 6.59 -4.14 -33.76
C SER A 495 7.22 -3.26 -34.86
N HIS A 496 6.59 -3.08 -36.04
CA HIS A 496 6.84 -1.81 -36.75
C HIS A 496 6.08 -0.70 -36.05
N GLY A 497 6.67 -0.24 -34.95
CA GLY A 497 6.70 1.18 -34.65
C GLY A 497 7.97 1.80 -35.18
N LYS A 498 7.80 2.62 -36.21
CA LYS A 498 8.40 3.94 -36.41
C LYS A 498 7.65 4.62 -37.54
#